data_AF-A0A7K3ZNX5-F1
#
_entry.id   AF-A0A7K3ZNX5-F1
#
_cell.length_a   1.000
_cell.length_b   1.000
_cell.length_c   1.000
_cell.angle_alpha   90.00
_cell.angle_beta   90.00
_cell.angle_gamma   90.00
#
_symmetry.space_group_name_H-M   'P 1'
#
loop_
_entity.id
_entity.type
_entity.pdbx_description
1 polymer ?
#
loop_
_entity_poly.entity_id
_entity_poly.type
_entity_poly.pdbx_seq_one_letter_code
_entity_poly.pdbx_strand_id
1 'polypeptide(L)'
;MSDSALKTYSSTLKTPERNFKERRFAIHSRLHTLSGYEVQKCVEALNDDLSVLREDVEECKRAIMEVRRKEDPEAARRKFGVTWSLSTFPSDVIDRFRDVIEDRKQIARWIRRERAIYLWELRLRKVEGLKLPLTKHKIGTLQTEAKDIVVDLKGHMEQVNQLLERYRQVSCETVELERK
;
A
#
# COMPACT_ATOMS: atom_id res chain seq x y z
N MET A 1 13.78 10.18 16.97
CA MET A 1 13.22 8.94 16.38
C MET A 1 11.90 8.65 17.09
N SER A 2 10.85 8.27 16.37
CA SER A 2 9.57 7.89 16.99
C SER A 2 9.76 6.57 17.76
N ASP A 3 9.17 6.46 18.96
CA ASP A 3 9.10 5.18 19.68
C ASP A 3 8.40 4.10 18.82
N SER A 4 8.81 2.83 18.98
CA SER A 4 8.23 1.70 18.26
C SER A 4 6.73 1.57 18.55
N ALA A 5 5.98 1.00 17.61
CA ALA A 5 4.55 0.83 17.77
C ALA A 5 4.26 -0.14 18.92
N LEU A 6 5.06 -1.22 19.01
CA LEU A 6 5.03 -2.16 20.11
C LEU A 6 5.18 -1.48 21.48
N LYS A 7 6.19 -0.62 21.65
CA LYS A 7 6.42 0.10 22.92
C LYS A 7 5.26 1.04 23.25
N THR A 8 4.73 1.72 22.23
CA THR A 8 3.65 2.70 22.43
C THR A 8 2.34 2.04 22.87
N TYR A 9 1.98 0.91 22.25
CA TYR A 9 0.74 0.20 22.58
C TYR A 9 0.86 -0.68 23.83
N SER A 10 2.08 -1.07 24.23
CA SER A 10 2.33 -1.79 25.47
C SER A 10 2.38 -0.89 26.71
N SER A 11 2.39 0.43 26.54
CA SER A 11 2.44 1.37 27.67
C SER A 11 1.11 1.43 28.41
N THR A 12 1.13 1.18 29.72
CA THR A 12 -0.03 1.25 30.63
C THR A 12 -0.53 2.67 30.91
N LEU A 13 0.20 3.71 30.48
CA LEU A 13 -0.09 5.12 30.82
C LEU A 13 -1.25 5.73 30.03
N LYS A 14 -1.65 5.15 28.90
CA LYS A 14 -2.73 5.66 28.04
C LYS A 14 -3.53 4.50 27.44
N THR A 15 -4.82 4.72 27.22
CA THR A 15 -5.67 3.75 26.50
C THR A 15 -5.12 3.49 25.08
N PRO A 16 -5.03 2.24 24.62
CA PRO A 16 -4.51 1.90 23.28
C PRO A 16 -5.18 2.65 22.13
N GLU A 17 -6.48 2.95 22.26
CA GLU A 17 -7.23 3.72 21.27
C GLU A 17 -6.74 5.16 21.13
N ARG A 18 -6.48 5.85 22.26
CA ARG A 18 -5.92 7.20 22.26
C ARG A 18 -4.54 7.22 21.60
N ASN A 19 -3.69 6.26 21.95
CA ASN A 19 -2.36 6.11 21.35
C ASN A 19 -2.46 5.89 19.83
N PHE A 20 -3.42 5.07 19.39
CA PHE A 20 -3.66 4.85 17.97
C PHE A 20 -4.10 6.13 17.25
N LYS A 21 -5.02 6.92 17.84
CA LYS A 21 -5.47 8.19 17.24
C LYS A 21 -4.32 9.19 17.12
N GLU A 22 -3.51 9.36 18.17
CA GLU A 22 -2.34 10.25 18.18
C GLU A 22 -1.31 9.83 17.11
N ARG A 23 -0.97 8.53 17.04
CA ARG A 23 -0.04 8.00 16.04
C ARG A 23 -0.60 8.13 14.63
N ARG A 24 -1.85 7.75 14.40
CA ARG A 24 -2.51 7.86 13.08
C ARG A 24 -2.47 9.30 12.57
N PHE A 25 -2.74 10.28 13.42
CA PHE A 25 -2.64 11.69 13.05
C PHE A 25 -1.21 12.05 12.63
N ALA A 26 -0.21 11.70 13.43
CA ALA A 26 1.19 11.97 13.12
C ALA A 26 1.66 11.32 11.80
N ILE A 27 1.15 10.12 11.50
CA ILE A 27 1.41 9.42 10.23
C ILE A 27 0.84 10.21 9.06
N HIS A 28 -0.44 10.59 9.11
CA HIS A 28 -1.07 11.40 8.06
C HIS A 28 -0.37 12.74 7.85
N SER A 29 0.07 13.40 8.92
CA SER A 29 0.80 14.66 8.81
C SER A 29 2.17 14.52 8.14
N ARG A 30 2.79 13.34 8.16
CA ARG A 30 4.15 13.12 7.61
C ARG A 30 4.18 12.32 6.32
N LEU A 31 3.11 11.61 5.99
CA LEU A 31 3.06 10.71 4.84
C LEU A 31 3.52 11.38 3.54
N HIS A 32 3.09 12.61 3.28
CA HIS A 32 3.44 13.36 2.08
C HIS A 32 4.92 13.77 2.00
N THR A 33 5.62 13.88 3.14
CA THR A 33 7.04 14.24 3.18
C THR A 33 7.96 13.03 3.04
N LEU A 34 7.45 11.82 3.25
CA LEU A 34 8.24 10.59 3.16
C LEU A 34 8.41 10.15 1.72
N SER A 35 9.60 9.69 1.36
CA SER A 35 9.87 8.97 0.11
C SER A 35 9.25 7.57 0.12
N GLY A 36 9.08 6.97 -1.06
CA GLY A 36 8.53 5.60 -1.16
C GLY A 36 9.36 4.55 -0.40
N TYR A 37 10.68 4.73 -0.39
CA TYR A 37 11.61 3.90 0.37
C TYR A 37 11.42 4.06 1.89
N GLU A 38 11.23 5.27 2.38
CA GLU A 38 10.97 5.52 3.81
C GLU A 38 9.62 4.95 4.24
N VAL A 39 8.59 5.07 3.40
CA VAL A 39 7.28 4.42 3.66
C VAL A 39 7.44 2.90 3.76
N GLN A 40 8.25 2.30 2.88
CA GLN A 40 8.56 0.87 2.92
C GLN A 40 9.30 0.47 4.21
N LYS A 41 10.28 1.27 4.65
CA LYS A 41 10.95 1.07 5.95
C LYS A 41 9.98 1.12 7.13
N CYS A 42 9.00 2.01 7.10
CA CYS A 42 7.96 2.04 8.14
C CYS A 42 7.14 0.74 8.17
N VAL A 43 6.84 0.15 7.02
CA VAL A 43 6.15 -1.15 6.94
C VAL A 43 7.03 -2.26 7.52
N GLU A 44 8.33 -2.26 7.22
CA GLU A 44 9.29 -3.24 7.74
C GLU A 44 9.40 -3.17 9.27
N ALA A 45 9.57 -1.98 9.84
CA ALA A 45 9.60 -1.79 11.28
C ALA A 45 8.31 -2.31 11.97
N LEU A 46 7.14 -2.11 11.35
CA LEU A 46 5.88 -2.65 11.87
C LEU A 46 5.78 -4.17 11.71
N ASN A 47 6.42 -4.77 10.70
CA ASN A 47 6.49 -6.23 10.56
C ASN A 47 7.38 -6.84 11.64
N ASP A 48 8.49 -6.18 11.98
CA ASP A 48 9.39 -6.61 13.05
C ASP A 48 8.65 -6.62 14.39
N ASP A 49 7.96 -5.52 14.72
CA ASP A 49 7.10 -5.43 15.90
C ASP A 49 6.04 -6.55 15.93
N LEU A 50 5.44 -6.90 14.79
CA LEU A 50 4.47 -8.00 14.68
C LEU A 50 5.11 -9.38 14.86
N SER A 51 6.37 -9.57 14.43
CA SER A 51 7.11 -10.82 14.63
C SER A 51 7.38 -11.06 16.11
N VAL A 52 7.84 -10.02 16.81
CA VAL A 52 8.06 -10.06 18.27
C VAL A 52 6.78 -10.46 19.00
N LEU A 53 5.64 -9.84 18.65
CA LEU A 53 4.34 -10.19 19.25
C LEU A 53 3.91 -11.64 18.97
N ARG A 54 4.25 -12.17 17.79
CA ARG A 54 3.96 -13.57 17.44
C ARG A 54 4.79 -14.51 18.31
N GLU A 55 6.08 -14.22 18.46
CA GLU A 55 7.00 -15.00 19.29
C GLU A 55 6.58 -15.00 20.76
N ASP A 56 6.20 -13.82 21.30
CA ASP A 56 5.66 -13.69 22.66
C ASP A 56 4.42 -14.57 22.89
N VAL A 57 3.49 -14.60 21.93
CA VAL A 57 2.29 -15.44 22.01
C VAL A 57 2.63 -16.92 22.00
N GLU A 58 3.56 -17.36 21.15
CA GLU A 58 4.00 -18.75 21.10
C GLU A 58 4.75 -19.15 22.38
N GLU A 59 5.55 -18.26 22.95
CA GLU A 59 6.21 -18.49 24.24
C GLU A 59 5.21 -18.65 25.38
N CYS A 60 4.18 -17.80 25.44
CA CYS A 60 3.10 -17.95 26.43
C CYS A 60 2.32 -19.27 26.24
N LYS A 61 2.07 -19.70 25.01
CA LYS A 61 1.43 -21.00 24.74
C LYS A 61 2.30 -22.17 25.21
N ARG A 62 3.61 -22.12 24.97
CA ARG A 62 4.56 -23.12 25.50
C ARG A 62 4.56 -23.14 27.03
N ALA A 63 4.60 -21.98 27.66
CA ALA A 63 4.53 -21.86 29.11
C ALA A 63 3.24 -22.48 29.69
N ILE A 64 2.09 -22.26 29.06
CA ILE A 64 0.81 -22.91 29.44
C ILE A 64 0.91 -24.44 29.35
N MET A 65 1.60 -24.97 28.34
CA MET A 65 1.79 -26.42 28.18
C MET A 65 2.71 -27.00 29.27
N GLU A 66 3.77 -26.28 29.65
CA GLU A 66 4.64 -26.63 30.78
C GLU A 66 3.86 -26.66 32.10
N VAL A 67 3.05 -25.63 32.37
CA VAL A 67 2.18 -25.60 33.57
C VAL A 67 1.24 -26.81 33.62
N ARG A 68 0.64 -27.19 32.48
CA ARG A 68 -0.23 -28.37 32.38
C ARG A 68 0.50 -29.67 32.64
N ARG A 69 1.80 -29.74 32.35
CA ARG A 69 2.68 -30.86 32.67
C ARG A 69 3.20 -30.85 34.11
N LYS A 70 2.76 -29.88 34.92
CA LYS A 70 3.23 -29.63 36.30
C LYS A 70 4.71 -29.19 36.35
N GLU A 71 5.19 -28.59 35.26
CA GLU A 71 6.51 -27.98 35.16
C GLU A 71 6.38 -26.46 35.38
N ASP A 72 7.44 -25.83 35.91
CA ASP A 72 7.49 -24.38 36.11
C ASP A 72 8.14 -23.68 34.90
N PRO A 73 7.38 -22.86 34.13
CA PRO A 73 7.90 -22.09 33.00
C PRO A 73 8.60 -20.80 33.47
N GLU A 74 9.64 -20.93 34.29
CA GLU A 74 10.25 -19.83 35.03
C GLU A 74 10.72 -18.67 34.13
N ALA A 75 11.35 -18.98 33.00
CA ALA A 75 11.83 -17.97 32.05
C ALA A 75 10.67 -17.11 31.50
N ALA A 76 9.60 -17.75 31.06
CA ALA A 76 8.41 -17.06 30.54
C ALA A 76 7.72 -16.26 31.67
N ARG A 77 7.62 -16.81 32.88
CA ARG A 77 7.03 -16.09 34.02
C ARG A 77 7.75 -14.79 34.33
N ARG A 78 9.09 -14.84 34.40
CA ARG A 78 9.90 -13.65 34.66
C ARG A 78 9.75 -12.63 33.54
N LYS A 79 9.77 -13.07 32.28
CA LYS A 79 9.62 -12.20 31.10
C LYS A 79 8.27 -11.48 31.08
N PHE A 80 7.17 -12.18 31.37
CA PHE A 80 5.81 -11.65 31.28
C PHE A 80 5.23 -11.17 32.61
N GLY A 81 6.00 -11.21 33.70
CA GLY A 81 5.56 -10.76 35.03
C GLY A 81 4.49 -11.66 35.68
N VAL A 82 4.44 -12.94 35.32
CA VAL A 82 3.47 -13.89 35.89
C VAL A 82 4.00 -14.44 37.22
N THR A 83 3.44 -13.98 38.34
CA THR A 83 3.84 -14.44 39.67
C THR A 83 3.36 -15.89 39.92
N TRP A 84 4.25 -16.72 40.44
CA TRP A 84 3.94 -18.07 40.92
C TRP A 84 4.51 -18.20 42.34
N SER A 85 3.65 -18.57 43.28
CA SER A 85 4.00 -18.87 44.67
C SER A 85 3.45 -20.25 45.07
N LEU A 86 3.85 -20.78 46.22
CA LEU A 86 3.37 -22.08 46.72
C LEU A 86 1.84 -22.15 46.90
N SER A 87 1.17 -21.00 47.05
CA SER A 87 -0.29 -20.90 47.16
C SER A 87 -1.00 -20.62 45.84
N THR A 88 -0.28 -20.46 44.73
CA THR A 88 -0.86 -20.16 43.42
C THR A 88 -1.31 -21.45 42.74
N PHE A 89 -2.57 -21.53 42.33
CA PHE A 89 -3.05 -22.69 41.59
C PHE A 89 -2.52 -22.65 40.15
N PRO A 90 -2.17 -23.81 39.54
CA PRO A 90 -1.76 -23.87 38.14
C PRO A 90 -2.78 -23.25 37.17
N SER A 91 -4.07 -23.28 37.49
CA SER A 91 -5.14 -22.60 36.74
C SER A 91 -4.92 -21.09 36.67
N ASP A 92 -4.56 -20.46 37.78
CA ASP A 92 -4.38 -19.01 37.87
C ASP A 92 -3.18 -18.55 37.03
N VAL A 93 -2.12 -19.37 37.00
CA VAL A 93 -0.94 -19.13 36.17
C VAL A 93 -1.31 -19.23 34.69
N ILE A 94 -2.09 -20.25 34.30
CA ILE A 94 -2.58 -20.42 32.93
C ILE A 94 -3.43 -19.22 32.51
N ASP A 95 -4.33 -18.76 33.36
CA ASP A 95 -5.22 -17.64 33.05
C ASP A 95 -4.44 -16.33 32.89
N ARG A 96 -3.43 -16.07 33.72
CA ARG A 96 -2.53 -14.91 33.51
C ARG A 96 -1.78 -14.97 32.19
N PHE A 97 -1.28 -16.14 31.78
CA PHE A 97 -0.67 -16.28 30.45
C PHE A 97 -1.69 -16.08 29.32
N ARG A 98 -2.95 -16.46 29.51
CA ARG A 98 -4.02 -16.18 28.54
C ARG A 98 -4.31 -14.68 28.45
N ASP A 99 -4.33 -13.96 29.56
CA ASP A 99 -4.50 -12.51 29.58
C ASP A 99 -3.38 -11.80 28.80
N VAL A 100 -2.13 -12.22 29.02
CA VAL A 100 -0.97 -11.73 28.24
C VAL A 100 -1.13 -12.03 26.75
N ILE A 101 -1.58 -13.24 26.38
CA ILE A 101 -1.84 -13.58 24.97
C ILE A 101 -2.89 -12.64 24.36
N GLU A 102 -3.97 -12.34 25.07
CA GLU A 102 -5.03 -11.48 24.55
C GLU A 102 -4.56 -10.02 24.43
N ASP A 103 -3.81 -9.52 25.40
CA ASP A 103 -3.17 -8.19 25.32
C ASP A 103 -2.25 -8.09 24.09
N ARG A 104 -1.36 -9.06 23.89
CA ARG A 104 -0.45 -9.12 22.73
C ARG A 104 -1.22 -9.18 21.41
N LYS A 105 -2.32 -9.92 21.34
CA LYS A 105 -3.21 -9.93 20.17
C LYS A 105 -3.89 -8.58 19.95
N GLN A 106 -4.33 -7.90 21.01
CA GLN A 106 -4.92 -6.57 20.91
C GLN A 106 -3.91 -5.54 20.40
N ILE A 107 -2.69 -5.55 20.93
CA ILE A 107 -1.60 -4.69 20.43
C ILE A 107 -1.33 -4.98 18.95
N ALA A 108 -1.23 -6.25 18.57
CA ALA A 108 -1.02 -6.63 17.18
C ALA A 108 -2.14 -6.14 16.24
N ARG A 109 -3.40 -6.06 16.71
CA ARG A 109 -4.51 -5.47 15.93
C ARG A 109 -4.26 -3.99 15.63
N TRP A 110 -3.77 -3.22 16.60
CA TRP A 110 -3.45 -1.80 16.40
C TRP A 110 -2.28 -1.60 15.44
N ILE A 111 -1.20 -2.37 15.60
CA ILE A 111 -0.05 -2.32 14.68
C ILE A 111 -0.45 -2.67 13.25
N ARG A 112 -1.33 -3.68 13.05
CA ARG A 112 -1.86 -4.02 11.72
C ARG A 112 -2.68 -2.89 11.10
N ARG A 113 -3.48 -2.16 11.89
CA ARG A 113 -4.22 -0.99 11.41
C ARG A 113 -3.28 0.13 10.97
N GLU A 114 -2.22 0.38 11.73
CA GLU A 114 -1.17 1.34 11.37
C GLU A 114 -0.47 0.94 10.06
N ARG A 115 -0.08 -0.33 9.95
CA ARG A 115 0.54 -0.90 8.75
C ARG A 115 -0.33 -0.76 7.51
N ALA A 116 -1.64 -0.90 7.63
CA ALA A 116 -2.57 -0.74 6.52
C ALA A 116 -2.52 0.67 5.91
N ILE A 117 -2.27 1.70 6.72
CA ILE A 117 -2.14 3.08 6.25
C ILE A 117 -0.92 3.20 5.32
N TYR A 118 0.25 2.72 5.74
CA TYR A 118 1.46 2.77 4.93
C TYR A 118 1.37 1.91 3.66
N LEU A 119 0.76 0.72 3.75
CA LEU A 119 0.54 -0.12 2.57
C LEU A 119 -0.41 0.52 1.55
N TRP A 120 -1.45 1.20 2.04
CA TRP A 120 -2.36 1.95 1.18
C TRP A 120 -1.63 3.07 0.44
N GLU A 121 -0.79 3.83 1.15
CA GLU A 121 0.05 4.86 0.55
C GLU A 121 0.97 4.29 -0.56
N LEU A 122 1.66 3.17 -0.29
CA LEU A 122 2.52 2.54 -1.28
C LEU A 122 1.74 2.12 -2.53
N ARG A 123 0.50 1.65 -2.37
CA ARG A 123 -0.37 1.31 -3.50
C ARG A 123 -0.78 2.54 -4.29
N LEU A 124 -1.18 3.62 -3.61
CA LEU A 124 -1.51 4.89 -4.26
C LEU A 124 -0.34 5.39 -5.11
N ARG A 125 0.86 5.43 -4.53
CA ARG A 125 2.07 5.87 -5.25
C ARG A 125 2.41 5.01 -6.46
N LYS A 126 2.21 3.69 -6.36
CA LYS A 126 2.37 2.79 -7.51
C LYS A 126 1.38 3.14 -8.63
N VAL A 127 0.11 3.36 -8.29
CA VAL A 127 -0.91 3.76 -9.27
C VAL A 127 -0.57 5.13 -9.89
N GLU A 128 -0.11 6.08 -9.08
CA GLU A 128 0.31 7.39 -9.58
C GLU A 128 1.53 7.33 -10.49
N GLY A 129 2.51 6.47 -10.16
CA GLY A 129 3.67 6.21 -11.00
C GLY A 129 3.31 5.65 -12.39
N LEU A 130 2.13 5.05 -12.55
CA LEU A 130 1.64 4.56 -13.84
C LEU A 130 0.99 5.64 -14.70
N LYS A 131 0.58 6.79 -14.12
CA LYS A 131 -0.09 7.86 -14.86
C LYS A 131 0.78 8.38 -16.02
N LEU A 132 2.04 8.69 -15.75
CA LEU A 132 2.94 9.26 -16.76
C LEU A 132 3.22 8.28 -17.93
N PRO A 133 3.59 7.00 -17.70
CA PRO A 133 3.70 6.01 -18.78
C PRO A 133 2.43 5.88 -19.62
N LEU A 134 1.26 5.81 -18.98
CA LEU A 134 -0.02 5.69 -19.68
C LEU A 134 -0.32 6.93 -20.53
N THR A 135 -0.06 8.13 -20.00
CA THR A 135 -0.23 9.37 -20.77
C THR A 135 0.74 9.45 -21.94
N LYS A 136 2.01 9.05 -21.75
CA LYS A 136 3.00 8.97 -22.85
C LYS A 136 2.54 8.03 -23.95
N HIS A 137 2.01 6.86 -23.57
CA HIS A 137 1.46 5.91 -24.54
C HIS A 137 0.30 6.51 -25.34
N LYS A 138 -0.67 7.14 -24.66
CA LYS A 138 -1.80 7.84 -25.32
C LYS A 138 -1.35 8.92 -26.29
N ILE A 139 -0.36 9.73 -25.91
CA ILE A 139 0.22 10.76 -26.80
C ILE A 139 0.84 10.11 -28.04
N GLY A 140 1.57 9.00 -27.86
CA GLY A 140 2.14 8.24 -28.99
C GLY A 140 1.06 7.72 -29.94
N THR A 141 -0.03 7.16 -29.42
CA THR A 141 -1.16 6.70 -30.23
C THR A 141 -1.80 7.84 -31.03
N LEU A 142 -2.10 8.97 -30.37
CA LEU A 142 -2.68 10.14 -31.02
C LEU A 142 -1.76 10.72 -32.11
N GLN A 143 -0.44 10.68 -31.90
CA GLN A 143 0.51 11.11 -32.93
C GLN A 143 0.49 10.21 -34.16
N THR A 144 0.32 8.91 -33.99
CA THR A 144 0.18 7.96 -35.10
C THR A 144 -1.12 8.22 -35.87
N GLU A 145 -2.24 8.30 -35.16
CA GLU A 145 -3.56 8.62 -35.76
C GLU A 145 -3.53 9.94 -36.53
N ALA A 146 -2.91 10.99 -35.96
CA ALA A 146 -2.76 12.28 -36.63
C ALA A 146 -1.91 12.18 -37.91
N LYS A 147 -0.85 11.36 -37.91
CA LYS A 147 -0.03 11.14 -39.11
C LYS A 147 -0.84 10.45 -40.20
N ASP A 148 -1.62 9.42 -39.84
CA ASP A 148 -2.44 8.67 -40.79
C ASP A 148 -3.49 9.60 -41.44
N ILE A 149 -4.17 10.44 -40.65
CA ILE A 149 -5.12 11.44 -41.16
C ILE A 149 -4.44 12.43 -42.12
N VAL A 150 -3.22 12.88 -41.80
CA VAL A 150 -2.46 13.79 -42.68
C VAL A 150 -2.08 13.11 -43.99
N VAL A 151 -1.75 11.83 -43.97
CA VAL A 151 -1.47 11.05 -45.19
C VAL A 151 -2.73 10.92 -46.04
N ASP A 152 -3.87 10.58 -45.44
CA ASP A 152 -5.15 10.47 -46.14
C ASP A 152 -5.57 11.82 -46.76
N LEU A 153 -5.41 12.92 -46.01
CA LEU A 153 -5.67 14.28 -46.51
C LEU A 153 -4.82 14.63 -47.73
N LYS A 154 -3.53 14.27 -47.72
CA LYS A 154 -2.65 14.48 -48.88
C LYS A 154 -3.13 13.68 -50.09
N GLY A 155 -3.52 12.42 -49.89
CA GLY A 155 -4.09 11.59 -50.95
C GLY A 155 -5.37 12.20 -51.55
N HIS A 156 -6.27 12.71 -50.72
CA HIS A 156 -7.47 13.41 -51.21
C HIS A 156 -7.15 14.73 -51.92
N MET A 157 -6.18 15.51 -51.45
CA MET A 157 -5.74 16.72 -52.16
C MET A 157 -5.20 16.40 -53.56
N GLU A 158 -4.44 15.32 -53.70
CA GLU A 158 -3.95 14.86 -55.01
C GLU A 158 -5.11 14.47 -55.94
N GLN A 159 -6.15 13.78 -55.43
CA GLN A 159 -7.35 13.47 -56.20
C GLN A 159 -8.10 14.73 -56.67
N VAL A 160 -8.22 15.74 -55.80
CA VAL A 160 -8.85 17.03 -56.15
C VAL A 160 -8.06 17.75 -57.24
N ASN A 161 -6.73 17.76 -57.14
CA ASN A 161 -5.87 18.38 -58.16
C ASN A 161 -6.03 17.69 -59.53
N GLN A 162 -6.08 16.36 -59.56
CA GLN A 162 -6.31 15.60 -60.79
C GLN A 162 -7.70 15.91 -61.41
N LEU A 163 -8.73 16.05 -60.58
CA LEU A 163 -10.06 16.44 -61.04
C LEU A 163 -10.08 17.86 -61.63
N LEU A 164 -9.37 18.81 -61.00
CA LEU A 164 -9.25 20.18 -61.50
C LEU A 164 -8.53 20.23 -62.85
N GLU A 165 -7.47 19.44 -63.03
CA GLU A 165 -6.77 19.34 -64.33
C GLU A 165 -7.69 18.79 -65.42
N ARG A 166 -8.41 17.70 -65.14
CA ARG A 166 -9.40 17.13 -66.07
C ARG A 166 -10.51 18.12 -66.40
N TYR A 167 -11.03 18.82 -65.39
CA TYR A 167 -12.04 19.86 -65.60
C TYR A 167 -11.53 20.96 -66.52
N ARG A 168 -10.29 21.45 -66.33
CA ARG A 168 -9.68 22.45 -67.21
C ARG A 168 -9.53 21.95 -68.64
N GLN A 169 -9.10 20.70 -68.84
CA GLN A 169 -8.99 20.08 -70.16
C GLN A 169 -10.35 20.08 -70.87
N VAL A 170 -11.38 19.53 -70.21
CA VAL A 170 -12.74 19.47 -70.77
C VAL A 170 -13.32 20.88 -71.00
N SER A 171 -13.05 21.83 -70.10
CA SER A 171 -13.48 23.22 -70.27
C SER A 171 -12.83 23.90 -71.48
N CYS A 172 -11.56 23.61 -71.78
CA CYS A 172 -10.91 24.12 -72.98
C CYS A 172 -11.50 23.49 -74.25
N GLU A 173 -11.69 22.17 -74.25
CA GLU A 173 -12.28 21.42 -75.36
C GLU A 173 -13.71 21.92 -75.68
N THR A 174 -14.52 22.19 -74.66
CA THR A 174 -15.87 22.73 -74.84
C THR A 174 -15.87 24.13 -75.42
N VAL A 175 -14.99 25.03 -74.95
CA VAL A 175 -14.84 26.38 -75.53
C VAL A 175 -14.39 26.33 -77.00
N GLU A 176 -13.52 25.38 -77.37
CA GLU A 176 -13.12 25.18 -78.77
C GLU A 176 -14.25 24.65 -79.65
N LEU A 177 -15.13 23.80 -79.09
CA LEU A 177 -16.31 23.29 -79.78
C LEU A 177 -17.40 24.36 -79.94
N GLU A 178 -17.60 25.22 -78.95
CA GLU A 178 -18.57 26.34 -79.02
C GLU A 178 -18.16 27.45 -80.00
N ARG A 179 -16.90 27.49 -80.41
CA ARG A 179 -16.37 28.47 -81.39
C ARG A 179 -16.47 28.00 -82.85
N LYS A 180 -16.89 26.76 -83.09
CA LYS A 180 -17.13 26.20 -84.44
C LYS A 180 -18.59 26.28 -84.82
#